data_AF-A0A7C0ZZN1-F1
#
_entry.id   AF-A0A7C0ZZN1-F1
#
_cell.length_a   1.000
_cell.length_b   1.000
_cell.length_c   1.000
_cell.angle_alpha   90.00
_cell.angle_beta   90.00
_cell.angle_gamma   90.00
#
_symmetry.space_group_name_H-M   'P 1'
#
loop_
_entity.id
_entity.type
_entity.pdbx_description
1 polymer ?
#
loop_
_entity_poly.entity_id
_entity_poly.type
_entity_poly.pdbx_seq_one_letter_code
_entity_poly.pdbx_strand_id
1 'polypeptide(L)'
;QKEPLEFSLKVKKAEDLKIRVVRSSSGTIEIPEFGVKIEPGPQAQGYVTNVEGILLRIEEVLIDQIKVLKGKRKRKAKEVLEKVKKARGGKFNFTLIIKDPLGNSVIVSKKARKRKLEEEEIKNLKVGELILSLNTTH
;
A
#
# COMPACT_ATOMS: atom_id res chain seq x y z
N GLN A 1 -1.46 -0.13 22.07
CA GLN A 1 -1.60 0.16 20.62
C GLN A 1 -1.17 1.60 20.37
N LYS A 2 -0.83 1.98 19.14
CA LYS A 2 -0.65 3.38 18.74
C LYS A 2 -1.94 3.91 18.12
N GLU A 3 -2.03 5.23 17.93
CA GLU A 3 -3.15 5.83 17.22
C GLU A 3 -3.25 5.30 15.77
N PRO A 4 -4.46 5.08 15.24
CA PRO A 4 -4.66 4.78 13.82
C PRO A 4 -4.14 5.91 12.93
N LEU A 5 -3.24 5.60 12.00
CA LEU A 5 -2.53 6.61 11.20
C LEU A 5 -2.59 6.32 9.70
N GLU A 6 -2.79 7.38 8.93
CA GLU A 6 -2.46 7.43 7.51
C GLU A 6 -1.14 8.17 7.30
N PHE A 7 -0.26 7.58 6.50
CA PHE A 7 0.88 8.27 5.88
C PHE A 7 0.61 8.43 4.38
N SER A 8 0.90 9.60 3.83
CA SER A 8 0.85 9.85 2.38
C SER A 8 2.13 10.52 1.87
N LEU A 9 2.61 10.07 0.72
CA LEU A 9 3.82 10.55 0.05
C LEU A 9 3.54 10.80 -1.43
N LYS A 10 3.73 12.05 -1.87
CA LYS A 10 3.73 12.39 -3.30
C LYS A 10 5.10 12.10 -3.89
N VAL A 11 5.18 11.10 -4.77
CA VAL A 11 6.39 10.67 -5.47
C VAL A 11 6.48 11.46 -6.78
N LYS A 12 7.56 12.23 -6.96
CA LYS A 12 7.69 13.15 -8.11
C LYS A 12 8.99 13.01 -8.92
N LYS A 13 10.00 12.31 -8.39
CA LYS A 13 11.32 12.16 -9.01
C LYS A 13 11.96 10.83 -8.62
N ALA A 14 12.98 10.41 -9.37
CA ALA A 14 13.61 9.09 -9.20
C ALA A 14 14.14 8.86 -7.77
N GLU A 15 14.67 9.89 -7.09
CA GLU A 15 15.16 9.77 -5.72
C GLU A 15 14.04 9.48 -4.70
N ASP A 16 12.79 9.85 -4.99
CA ASP A 16 11.65 9.54 -4.12
C ASP A 16 11.33 8.03 -4.12
N LEU A 17 11.72 7.29 -5.17
CA LEU A 17 11.57 5.83 -5.25
C LEU A 17 12.43 5.10 -4.21
N LYS A 18 13.51 5.74 -3.75
CA LYS A 18 14.43 5.21 -2.73
C LYS A 18 13.94 5.42 -1.30
N ILE A 19 12.86 6.16 -1.07
CA ILE A 19 12.31 6.43 0.27
C ILE A 19 11.90 5.10 0.92
N ARG A 20 12.42 4.85 2.13
CA ARG A 20 12.12 3.62 2.88
C ARG A 20 10.68 3.64 3.39
N VAL A 21 10.04 2.49 3.32
CA VAL A 21 8.67 2.24 3.77
C VAL A 21 8.71 1.05 4.72
N VAL A 22 8.12 1.22 5.90
CA VAL A 22 7.83 0.12 6.83
C VAL A 22 6.32 -0.09 6.80
N ARG A 23 5.88 -1.26 6.37
CA ARG A 23 4.47 -1.67 6.41
C ARG A 23 4.33 -2.73 7.50
N SER A 24 3.40 -2.54 8.43
CA SER A 24 3.05 -3.54 9.44
C SER A 24 2.18 -4.66 8.85
N SER A 25 1.89 -5.68 9.66
CA SER A 25 0.92 -6.73 9.38
C SER A 25 -0.51 -6.21 9.16
N SER A 26 -0.87 -5.07 9.77
CA SER A 26 -2.18 -4.42 9.66
C SER A 26 -2.24 -3.31 8.58
N GLY A 27 -1.10 -2.85 8.09
CA GLY A 27 -1.04 -1.75 7.13
C GLY A 27 -1.66 -2.12 5.77
N THR A 28 -2.46 -1.22 5.21
CA THR A 28 -2.96 -1.26 3.83
C THR A 28 -2.23 -0.21 2.99
N ILE A 29 -1.77 -0.58 1.80
CA ILE A 29 -1.10 0.33 0.86
C ILE A 29 -2.06 0.69 -0.28
N GLU A 30 -2.15 1.97 -0.64
CA GLU A 30 -2.99 2.47 -1.73
C GLU A 30 -2.16 3.33 -2.69
N ILE A 31 -2.39 3.19 -4.01
CA ILE A 31 -1.93 4.12 -5.04
C ILE A 31 -3.11 4.47 -5.95
N PRO A 32 -3.82 5.59 -5.68
CA PRO A 32 -5.04 5.96 -6.38
C PRO A 32 -4.88 6.11 -7.90
N GLU A 33 -3.74 6.64 -8.37
CA GLU A 33 -3.49 6.91 -9.79
C GLU A 33 -3.38 5.63 -10.65
N PHE A 34 -3.14 4.48 -9.99
CA PHE A 34 -3.12 3.14 -10.56
C PHE A 34 -4.40 2.34 -10.24
N GLY A 35 -5.21 2.80 -9.30
CA GLY A 35 -6.35 2.04 -8.77
C GLY A 35 -5.92 0.78 -8.01
N VAL A 36 -4.76 0.82 -7.34
CA VAL A 36 -4.18 -0.32 -6.62
C VAL A 36 -4.40 -0.16 -5.11
N LYS A 37 -4.91 -1.22 -4.48
CA LYS A 37 -5.01 -1.39 -3.02
C LYS A 37 -4.37 -2.74 -2.66
N ILE A 38 -3.40 -2.73 -1.75
CA ILE A 38 -2.74 -3.92 -1.19
C ILE A 38 -3.15 -4.00 0.28
N GLU A 39 -4.15 -4.83 0.55
CA GLU A 39 -4.65 -5.12 1.89
C GLU A 39 -3.76 -6.18 2.57
N PRO A 40 -3.82 -6.33 3.91
CA PRO A 40 -3.24 -7.48 4.57
C PRO A 40 -4.11 -8.74 4.35
N GLY A 41 -3.45 -9.87 4.14
CA GLY A 41 -4.07 -11.20 4.22
C GLY A 41 -3.95 -11.79 5.63
N PRO A 42 -4.49 -13.01 5.85
CA PRO A 42 -4.46 -13.67 7.17
C PRO A 42 -3.05 -13.81 7.76
N GLN A 43 -2.09 -14.22 6.93
CA GLN A 43 -0.68 -14.41 7.30
C GLN A 43 0.20 -13.19 6.94
N ALA A 44 -0.35 -11.97 6.99
CA ALA A 44 0.40 -10.76 6.67
C ALA A 44 1.46 -10.47 7.74
N GLN A 45 2.73 -10.52 7.37
CA GLN A 45 3.84 -10.07 8.21
C GLN A 45 4.21 -8.61 7.90
N GLY A 46 4.73 -7.91 8.90
CA GLY A 46 5.35 -6.60 8.69
C GLY A 46 6.68 -6.72 7.94
N TYR A 47 6.98 -5.76 7.08
CA TYR A 47 8.24 -5.75 6.31
C TYR A 47 8.76 -4.33 6.05
N VAL A 48 10.07 -4.25 5.81
CA VAL A 48 10.76 -3.02 5.40
C VAL A 48 11.07 -3.11 3.91
N THR A 49 10.76 -2.05 3.18
CA THR A 49 11.01 -1.93 1.74
C THR A 49 11.30 -0.47 1.38
N ASN A 50 11.24 -0.12 0.10
CA ASN A 50 11.18 1.25 -0.40
C ASN A 50 10.03 1.41 -1.39
N VAL A 51 9.79 2.64 -1.87
CA VAL A 51 8.74 2.93 -2.85
C VAL A 51 8.94 2.11 -4.15
N GLU A 52 10.18 1.91 -4.60
CA GLU A 52 10.47 1.09 -5.78
C GLU A 52 10.05 -0.38 -5.62
N GLY A 53 10.37 -1.00 -4.48
CA GLY A 53 10.02 -2.39 -4.19
C GLY A 53 8.52 -2.64 -4.12
N ILE A 54 7.74 -1.63 -3.70
CA ILE A 54 6.27 -1.65 -3.78
C ILE A 54 5.82 -1.65 -5.24
N LEU A 55 6.40 -0.81 -6.10
CA LEU A 55 6.08 -0.79 -7.53
C LEU A 55 6.47 -2.10 -8.24
N LEU A 56 7.62 -2.68 -7.93
CA LEU A 56 8.05 -3.98 -8.45
C LEU A 56 7.02 -5.07 -8.13
N ARG A 57 6.62 -5.18 -6.86
CA ARG A 57 5.60 -6.17 -6.43
C ARG A 57 4.25 -5.97 -7.12
N ILE A 58 3.86 -4.72 -7.39
CA ILE A 58 2.64 -4.40 -8.15
C ILE A 58 2.79 -4.83 -9.61
N GLU A 59 3.94 -4.57 -10.23
CA GLU A 59 4.27 -4.96 -11.60
C GLU A 59 4.23 -6.49 -11.79
N GLU A 60 4.85 -7.26 -10.89
CA GLU A 60 4.81 -8.73 -10.89
C GLU A 60 3.37 -9.27 -10.84
N VAL A 61 2.56 -8.81 -9.89
CA VAL A 61 1.15 -9.21 -9.76
C VAL A 61 0.33 -8.83 -10.99
N LEU A 62 0.58 -7.67 -11.59
CA LEU A 62 -0.10 -7.25 -12.83
C LEU A 62 0.29 -8.13 -14.01
N ILE A 63 1.57 -8.50 -14.15
CA ILE A 63 2.05 -9.40 -15.21
C ILE A 63 1.35 -10.76 -15.12
N ASP A 64 1.24 -11.35 -13.93
CA ASP A 64 0.56 -12.62 -13.74
C ASP A 64 -0.96 -12.52 -13.96
N GLN A 65 -1.61 -11.47 -13.48
CA GLN A 65 -3.03 -11.24 -13.78
C GLN A 65 -3.28 -11.04 -15.28
N ILE A 66 -2.39 -10.38 -16.02
CA ILE A 66 -2.53 -10.18 -17.47
C ILE A 66 -2.51 -11.52 -18.23
N LYS A 67 -1.83 -12.56 -17.74
CA LYS A 67 -1.86 -13.91 -18.35
C LYS A 67 -3.28 -14.48 -18.34
N VAL A 68 -3.96 -14.44 -17.19
CA VAL A 68 -5.30 -15.06 -16.98
C VAL A 68 -6.48 -14.18 -17.39
N LEU A 69 -6.36 -12.85 -17.30
CA LEU A 69 -7.45 -11.92 -17.62
C LEU A 69 -7.79 -11.89 -19.12
N LYS A 70 -9.07 -11.65 -19.42
CA LYS A 70 -9.62 -11.50 -20.78
C LYS A 70 -10.35 -10.15 -20.96
N GLY A 71 -10.56 -9.76 -22.22
CA GLY A 71 -11.34 -8.58 -22.62
C GLY A 71 -10.95 -7.27 -21.94
N LYS A 72 -11.95 -6.46 -21.56
CA LYS A 72 -11.80 -5.13 -20.93
C LYS A 72 -10.92 -5.15 -19.67
N ARG A 73 -10.96 -6.22 -18.86
CA ARG A 73 -10.13 -6.38 -17.66
C ARG A 73 -8.64 -6.51 -18.03
N LYS A 74 -8.30 -7.33 -19.03
CA LYS A 74 -6.92 -7.46 -19.55
C LYS A 74 -6.38 -6.13 -20.09
N ARG A 75 -7.21 -5.37 -20.80
CA ARG A 75 -6.83 -4.04 -21.33
C ARG A 75 -6.51 -3.07 -20.20
N LYS A 76 -7.39 -2.93 -19.21
CA LYS A 76 -7.17 -2.06 -18.04
C LYS A 76 -5.92 -2.48 -17.25
N ALA A 77 -5.67 -3.78 -17.06
CA ALA A 77 -4.46 -4.25 -16.38
C ALA A 77 -3.17 -3.87 -17.14
N LYS A 78 -3.16 -3.98 -18.47
CA LYS A 78 -2.04 -3.49 -19.32
C LYS A 78 -1.87 -1.97 -19.21
N GLU A 79 -2.95 -1.20 -19.26
CA GLU A 79 -2.92 0.27 -19.09
C GLU A 79 -2.30 0.68 -17.74
N VAL A 80 -2.59 -0.06 -16.66
CA VAL A 80 -1.99 0.18 -15.33
C VAL A 80 -0.52 -0.25 -15.29
N LEU A 81 -0.17 -1.42 -15.86
CA LEU A 81 1.22 -1.90 -15.93
C LEU A 81 2.14 -0.87 -16.60
N GLU A 82 1.72 -0.25 -17.70
CA GLU A 82 2.51 0.78 -18.38
C GLU A 82 2.66 2.08 -17.56
N LYS A 83 1.69 2.43 -16.71
CA LYS A 83 1.84 3.52 -15.73
C LYS A 83 2.87 3.15 -14.64
N VAL A 84 2.83 1.92 -14.12
CA VAL A 84 3.76 1.44 -13.09
C VAL A 84 5.20 1.45 -13.61
N LYS A 85 5.45 0.95 -14.84
CA LYS A 85 6.76 1.03 -15.49
C LYS A 85 7.29 2.47 -15.62
N LYS A 86 6.43 3.40 -16.06
CA LYS A 86 6.79 4.83 -16.12
C LYS A 86 7.12 5.40 -14.74
N ALA A 87 6.37 5.01 -13.71
CA ALA A 87 6.61 5.42 -12.33
C ALA A 87 7.94 4.90 -11.78
N ARG A 88 8.30 3.64 -12.06
CA ARG A 88 9.61 3.07 -11.72
C ARG A 88 10.76 3.77 -12.43
N GLY A 89 10.56 4.26 -13.65
CA GLY A 89 11.51 5.11 -14.36
C GLY A 89 11.57 6.57 -13.86
N GLY A 90 10.80 6.95 -12.83
CA GLY A 90 10.68 8.34 -12.36
C GLY A 90 9.93 9.27 -13.31
N LYS A 91 9.21 8.72 -14.31
CA LYS A 91 8.52 9.44 -15.40
C LYS A 91 6.99 9.51 -15.22
N PHE A 92 6.49 9.21 -14.02
CA PHE A 92 5.08 9.32 -13.67
C PHE A 92 4.93 9.69 -12.19
N ASN A 93 4.16 10.75 -11.91
CA ASN A 93 3.89 11.22 -10.55
C ASN A 93 2.71 10.46 -9.96
N PHE A 94 2.84 9.98 -8.72
CA PHE A 94 1.78 9.27 -8.02
C PHE A 94 1.84 9.50 -6.51
N THR A 95 0.79 9.08 -5.81
CA THR A 95 0.67 9.23 -4.36
C THR A 95 0.69 7.84 -3.73
N LEU A 96 1.74 7.53 -2.96
CA LEU A 96 1.77 6.36 -2.11
C LEU A 96 1.06 6.69 -0.80
N ILE A 97 0.02 5.94 -0.45
CA ILE A 97 -0.72 6.06 0.80
C ILE A 97 -0.56 4.76 1.59
N ILE A 98 -0.38 4.86 2.90
CA ILE A 98 -0.37 3.73 3.82
C ILE A 98 -1.31 4.04 4.97
N LYS A 99 -2.38 3.25 5.09
CA LYS A 99 -3.36 3.35 6.17
C LYS A 99 -3.10 2.19 7.14
N ASP A 100 -2.79 2.48 8.39
CA ASP A 100 -2.55 1.46 9.40
C ASP A 100 -3.45 1.66 10.63
N PRO A 101 -4.45 0.80 10.84
CA PRO A 101 -5.37 0.92 11.97
C PRO A 101 -4.70 0.66 13.33
N LEU A 102 -3.48 0.10 13.36
CA LEU A 102 -2.70 -0.12 14.60
C LEU A 102 -1.52 0.87 14.75
N GLY A 103 -1.34 1.80 13.80
CA GLY A 103 -0.35 2.89 13.89
C GLY A 103 1.13 2.47 13.83
N ASN A 104 1.45 1.29 13.27
CA ASN A 104 2.80 0.71 13.29
C ASN A 104 3.59 0.88 11.99
N SER A 105 2.93 1.23 10.89
CA SER A 105 3.54 1.54 9.58
C SER A 105 4.09 2.96 9.55
N VAL A 106 5.13 3.19 8.72
CA VAL A 106 5.73 4.52 8.55
C VAL A 106 6.39 4.67 7.17
N ILE A 107 6.27 5.87 6.58
CA ILE A 107 7.08 6.31 5.45
C ILE A 107 8.24 7.14 6.00
N VAL A 108 9.48 6.69 5.81
CA VAL A 108 10.67 7.28 6.43
C VAL A 108 11.19 8.45 5.58
N SER A 109 10.44 9.56 5.58
CA SER A 109 10.82 10.78 4.85
C SER A 109 10.13 12.02 5.42
N LYS A 110 10.87 13.15 5.46
CA LYS A 110 10.32 14.48 5.78
C LYS A 110 9.24 14.96 4.78
N LYS A 111 9.13 14.32 3.60
CA LYS A 111 8.09 14.58 2.60
C LYS A 111 6.75 13.87 2.90
N ALA A 112 6.75 12.87 3.78
CA ALA A 112 5.55 12.15 4.14
C ALA A 112 4.66 13.04 5.02
N ARG A 113 3.37 13.15 4.66
CA ARG A 113 2.35 13.71 5.52
C ARG A 113 1.76 12.60 6.38
N LYS A 114 1.41 12.91 7.62
CA LYS A 114 0.69 12.01 8.52
C LYS A 114 -0.60 12.65 9.00
N ARG A 115 -1.65 11.86 9.18
CA ARG A 115 -2.90 12.24 9.85
C ARG A 115 -3.46 11.05 10.62
N LYS A 116 -4.42 11.30 11.51
CA LYS A 116 -5.23 10.22 12.09
C LYS A 116 -6.19 9.67 11.03
N LEU A 117 -6.54 8.39 11.16
CA LEU A 117 -7.63 7.78 10.41
C LEU A 117 -8.95 8.02 11.13
N GLU A 118 -10.02 8.30 10.38
CA GLU A 118 -11.37 8.41 10.94
C GLU A 118 -11.96 7.01 11.22
N GLU A 119 -12.91 6.90 12.14
CA GLU A 119 -13.52 5.60 12.50
C GLU A 119 -14.12 4.86 11.30
N GLU A 120 -14.75 5.58 10.38
CA GLU A 120 -15.34 5.00 9.18
C GLU A 120 -14.26 4.43 8.24
N GLU A 121 -13.09 5.08 8.15
CA GLU A 121 -11.97 4.55 7.39
C GLU A 121 -11.43 3.27 8.04
N ILE A 122 -11.30 3.25 9.36
CA ILE A 122 -10.84 2.07 10.12
C ILE A 122 -11.78 0.88 9.91
N LYS A 123 -13.10 1.09 9.97
CA LYS A 123 -14.12 0.05 9.71
C LYS A 123 -14.04 -0.53 8.30
N ASN A 124 -13.50 0.22 7.32
CA ASN A 124 -13.32 -0.20 5.93
C ASN A 124 -11.91 -0.77 5.62
N LEU A 125 -11.02 -0.88 6.61
CA LEU A 125 -9.71 -1.50 6.47
C LEU A 125 -9.73 -2.95 6.94
N LYS A 126 -9.15 -3.83 6.14
CA LYS A 126 -8.80 -5.18 6.61
C LYS A 126 -7.62 -5.08 7.56
N VAL A 127 -7.76 -5.68 8.74
CA VAL A 127 -6.65 -6.02 9.62
C VAL A 127 -6.33 -7.49 9.35
N GLY A 128 -5.08 -7.82 9.02
CA GLY A 128 -4.64 -9.23 9.01
C GLY A 128 -4.86 -9.82 10.40
N GLU A 129 -5.30 -11.08 10.50
CA GLU A 129 -5.95 -11.67 11.69
C GLU A 129 -5.37 -11.18 13.03
N LEU A 130 -6.06 -10.21 13.63
CA LEU A 130 -5.95 -9.92 15.05
C LEU A 130 -7.20 -10.47 15.72
N ILE A 131 -7.29 -11.80 15.81
CA ILE A 131 -8.24 -12.46 16.72
C ILE A 131 -7.76 -12.17 18.13
N LEU A 132 -8.16 -11.00 18.66
CA LEU A 132 -8.05 -10.68 20.06
C LEU A 132 -9.28 -11.21 20.78
N SER A 133 -9.34 -12.54 20.94
CA SER A 133 -10.27 -13.16 21.88
C SER A 133 -9.82 -12.82 23.30
N LEU A 134 -10.23 -11.65 23.78
CA LEU A 134 -10.23 -11.29 25.19
C LEU A 134 -11.33 -12.08 25.91
N ASN A 135 -11.07 -13.37 26.14
CA ASN A 135 -11.87 -14.18 27.04
C ASN A 135 -11.43 -13.97 28.48
N THR A 136 -12.38 -14.09 29.44
CA THR A 136 -12.20 -13.96 30.91
C THR A 136 -11.71 -12.56 31.36
N THR A 137 -12.16 -11.96 32.46
CA THR A 137 -12.95 -12.41 33.62
C THR A 137 -14.03 -11.34 33.88
N HIS A 138 -15.22 -11.66 34.38
CA HIS A 138 -15.65 -12.92 35.02
C HIS A 138 -16.74 -13.66 34.23
#